data_AF-A0A3D1GBU2-F1
#
_entry.id   AF-A0A3D1GBU2-F1
#
_cell.length_a   1.000
_cell.length_b   1.000
_cell.length_c   1.000
_cell.angle_alpha   90.00
_cell.angle_beta   90.00
_cell.angle_gamma   90.00
#
_symmetry.space_group_name_H-M   'P 1'
#
loop_
_entity.id
_entity.type
_entity.pdbx_description
1 polymer ?
#
loop_
_entity_poly.entity_id
_entity_poly.type
_entity_poly.pdbx_seq_one_letter_code
_entity_poly.pdbx_strand_id
1 'polypeptide(L)' 'ILVVSQFTLYGDARKGTRPSYIDAARPEKAEPMYDAMIKYFETHSDLNIQTG' A
#
# COMPACT_ATOMS: atom_id res chain seq x y z
N ILE A 1 14.23 5.83 0.16
CA ILE A 1 13.08 5.04 -0.34
C ILE A 1 11.88 5.97 -0.44
N LEU A 2 11.15 5.90 -1.54
CA LEU A 2 9.83 6.53 -1.67
C LEU A 2 8.76 5.44 -1.53
N VAL A 3 7.89 5.59 -0.54
CA VAL A 3 6.75 4.70 -0.30
C VAL A 3 5.51 5.39 -0.84
N VAL A 4 4.71 4.70 -1.66
CA VAL A 4 3.47 5.24 -2.24
C VAL A 4 2.35 4.24 -2.01
N SER A 5 1.22 4.72 -1.48
CA SER A 5 0.04 3.87 -1.30
C SER A 5 -0.55 3.46 -2.65
N GLN A 6 -0.74 2.16 -2.89
CA GLN A 6 -1.23 1.67 -4.18
C GLN A 6 -2.16 0.44 -4.06
N PHE A 7 -3.47 0.69 -3.92
CA PHE A 7 -4.47 -0.38 -3.84
C PHE A 7 -4.63 -1.16 -5.15
N THR A 8 -4.32 -0.55 -6.31
CA THR A 8 -4.53 -1.19 -7.61
C THR A 8 -3.64 -2.41 -7.85
N LEU A 9 -2.59 -2.59 -7.04
CA LEU A 9 -1.77 -3.81 -7.04
C LEU A 9 -2.59 -5.07 -6.69
N TYR A 10 -3.72 -4.91 -5.99
CA TYR A 10 -4.67 -6.00 -5.70
C TYR A 10 -5.72 -6.21 -6.81
N GLY A 11 -5.50 -5.64 -8.00
CA GLY A 11 -6.41 -5.79 -9.14
C GLY A 11 -6.44 -7.20 -9.70
N ASP A 12 -7.53 -7.94 -9.47
CA ASP A 12 -7.81 -9.21 -10.13
C ASP A 12 -8.39 -8.98 -11.53
N ALA A 13 -7.57 -9.21 -12.55
CA ALA A 13 -7.92 -9.07 -13.96
C ALA A 13 -8.26 -10.41 -14.66
N ARG A 14 -8.43 -11.52 -13.93
CA ARG A 14 -8.66 -12.85 -14.55
C ARG A 14 -10.02 -13.00 -15.23
N LYS A 15 -11.01 -12.16 -14.90
CA LYS A 15 -12.40 -12.24 -15.39
C LYS A 15 -12.80 -11.12 -16.36
N GLY A 16 -11.87 -10.56 -17.12
CA GLY A 16 -12.16 -9.58 -18.17
C GLY A 16 -11.18 -8.40 -18.22
N THR A 17 -11.59 -7.29 -18.85
CA THR A 17 -10.75 -6.11 -19.06
C THR A 17 -10.82 -5.07 -17.93
N ARG A 18 -11.78 -5.21 -17.00
CA ARG A 18 -11.91 -4.37 -15.80
C ARG A 18 -11.44 -5.15 -14.56
N PRO A 19 -10.31 -4.76 -13.94
CA PRO A 19 -9.87 -5.40 -12.71
C PRO A 19 -10.86 -5.20 -11.57
N SER A 20 -11.01 -6.24 -10.73
CA SER A 20 -11.70 -6.16 -9.43
C SER A 20 -10.68 -5.89 -8.33
N TYR A 21 -11.05 -5.08 -7.32
CA TYR A 21 -10.17 -4.74 -6.19
C TYR A 21 -10.75 -5.22 -4.86
N ILE A 22 -11.59 -6.25 -4.88
CA ILE A 22 -12.31 -6.75 -3.69
C ILE A 22 -11.37 -7.26 -2.60
N ASP A 23 -10.17 -7.71 -2.97
CA ASP A 23 -9.15 -8.19 -2.04
C ASP A 23 -8.30 -7.06 -1.43
N ALA A 24 -8.42 -5.83 -1.96
CA ALA A 24 -7.76 -4.68 -1.36
C ALA A 24 -8.42 -4.32 -0.02
N ALA A 25 -7.61 -4.00 0.98
CA ALA A 25 -8.13 -3.49 2.24
C ALA A 25 -8.86 -2.15 2.01
N ARG A 26 -9.99 -1.96 2.70
CA ARG A 26 -10.68 -0.66 2.70
C ARG A 26 -9.81 0.43 3.34
N PRO A 27 -10.02 1.73 3.00
CA PRO A 27 -9.21 2.83 3.50
C PRO A 27 -9.09 2.87 5.03
N GLU A 28 -10.19 2.59 5.74
CA GLU A 28 -10.24 2.65 7.20
C GLU A 28 -9.28 1.64 7.87
N LYS A 29 -8.90 0.58 7.15
CA LYS A 29 -7.89 -0.39 7.58
C LYS A 29 -6.53 -0.16 6.91
N ALA A 30 -6.52 0.23 5.64
CA ALA A 30 -5.31 0.38 4.85
C ALA A 30 -4.45 1.56 5.31
N GLU A 31 -5.06 2.70 5.66
CA GLU A 31 -4.34 3.90 6.11
C GLU A 31 -3.52 3.65 7.38
N PRO A 32 -4.08 3.10 8.49
CA PRO A 32 -3.29 2.78 9.67
C PRO A 32 -2.16 1.76 9.41
N MET A 33 -2.37 0.82 8.49
CA MET A 33 -1.36 -0.18 8.13
C MET A 33 -0.21 0.46 7.34
N TYR A 34 -0.51 1.39 6.45
CA TYR A 34 0.46 2.15 5.68
C TYR A 34 1.35 3.01 6.61
N ASP A 35 0.74 3.74 7.53
CA ASP A 35 1.46 4.57 8.51
C ASP A 35 2.36 3.73 9.42
N ALA A 36 1.87 2.57 9.86
CA ALA A 36 2.65 1.64 10.67
C ALA A 36 3.88 1.11 9.91
N MET A 37 3.75 0.86 8.60
CA MET A 37 4.85 0.42 7.75
C MET A 37 5.90 1.53 7.57
N ILE A 38 5.49 2.78 7.35
CA ILE A 38 6.42 3.91 7.27
C ILE A 38 7.23 4.02 8.56
N LYS A 39 6.54 4.00 9.71
CA LYS A 39 7.18 4.05 11.03
C LYS A 39 8.15 2.89 11.25
N TYR A 40 7.82 1.71 10.75
CA TYR A 40 8.71 0.56 10.80
C TYR A 40 10.00 0.82 10.01
N PHE A 41 9.91 1.38 8.79
CA PHE A 41 11.10 1.69 7.99
C PHE A 41 11.97 2.79 8.61
N GLU A 42 11.35 3.84 9.14
CA GLU A 42 12.07 4.91 9.84
C GLU A 42 12.83 4.41 11.09
N THR A 43 12.33 3.36 11.74
CA THR A 43 12.91 2.83 12.98
C THR A 43 13.92 1.71 12.77
N HIS A 44 13.86 1.01 11.63
CA HIS A 44 14.66 -0.21 11.38
C HIS A 44 15.59 -0.09 10.17
N SER A 45 15.73 1.10 9.57
CA SER A 45 16.65 1.32 8.45
C SER A 45 17.30 2.70 8.52
N ASP A 46 18.53 2.82 8.03
CA ASP A 46 19.23 4.10 7.89
C ASP A 46 18.88 4.83 6.57
N LEU A 47 17.78 4.44 5.94
CA LEU A 47 17.38 4.96 4.64
C LEU A 47 16.55 6.24 4.81
N ASN A 48 16.78 7.22 3.94
CA ASN A 48 15.90 8.39 3.85
C ASN A 48 14.52 7.95 3.34
N ILE A 49 13.50 7.97 4.19
CA ILE A 49 12.13 7.58 3.86
C ILE A 49 11.33 8.81 3.42
N GLN A 50 10.68 8.71 2.27
CA GLN A 50 9.76 9.70 1.72
C GLN A 50 8.43 9.01 1.40
N THR A 51 7.34 9.76 1.38
CA THR A 51 5.98 9.24 1.19
C THR A 51 5.26 9.95 0.05
N GLY A 52 4.31 9.27 -0.61
CA GLY A 52 3.42 9.86 -1.63
C GLY A 52 2.15 9.06 -1.86
#